data_AF-A0AAJ6VMM2-F1
#
_entry.id   AF-A0AAJ6VMM2-F1
#
_cell.length_a   1.000
_cell.length_b   1.000
_cell.length_c   1.000
_cell.angle_alpha   90.00
_cell.angle_beta   90.00
_cell.angle_gamma   90.00
#
_symmetry.space_group_name_H-M   'P 1'
#
loop_
_entity.id
_entity.type
_entity.pdbx_description
1 polymer ?
#
loop_
_entity_poly.entity_id
_entity_poly.type
_entity_poly.pdbx_seq_one_letter_code
_entity_poly.pdbx_strand_id
1 'polypeptide(L)'
;MARNIRSNFNNKIPLIATASVITATVGSLLIEFLPHSIYLEKYKKLFHLQKYGDPVLLTKKIENLYNEVLNDLNIVDKPKNLYRPFPCIGFNVCQAGLNTNKFGSVIGLPVNYAYEDRSSVDVLQLRLGYKQEKLNVYHPAASSLVDSLLLSDKAKKFGIAREIMMNQQNLQLYRCMETPSMILATAFCCEYARIQLARSVSLTLKFSVYGIITLVGYGIWFQIRDGLNTYYEKLVDKNLAELNLDYVEGGKEFYEKQLQKNIALRALLGDRGVKEYNKDGDEIITIRRKRTPLTERKQFFIDFILSQKQQEAV
;
A
#
# COMPACT_ATOMS: atom_id res chain seq x y z
N MET A 1 47.36 -9.06 -32.65
CA MET A 1 46.46 -7.94 -32.27
C MET A 1 45.10 -8.40 -31.71
N ALA A 2 44.36 -9.28 -32.39
CA ALA A 2 43.03 -9.75 -31.94
C ALA A 2 42.99 -10.48 -30.57
N ARG A 3 44.04 -11.21 -30.17
CA ARG A 3 44.12 -11.85 -28.83
C ARG A 3 44.22 -10.84 -27.67
N ASN A 4 44.93 -9.72 -27.86
CA ASN A 4 45.05 -8.68 -26.82
C ASN A 4 43.74 -7.91 -26.63
N ILE A 5 42.96 -7.71 -27.69
CA ILE A 5 41.64 -7.06 -27.61
C ILE A 5 40.64 -8.00 -26.88
N ARG A 6 40.67 -9.30 -27.17
CA ARG A 6 39.80 -10.31 -26.52
C ARG A 6 40.14 -10.53 -25.04
N SER A 7 41.42 -10.45 -24.66
CA SER A 7 41.89 -10.49 -23.27
C SER A 7 41.43 -9.28 -22.45
N ASN A 8 41.57 -8.06 -23.00
CA ASN A 8 41.10 -6.84 -22.35
C ASN A 8 39.58 -6.79 -22.20
N PHE A 9 38.82 -7.37 -23.13
CA PHE A 9 37.36 -7.41 -23.04
C PHE A 9 36.89 -8.38 -21.94
N ASN A 10 37.49 -9.57 -21.83
CA ASN A 10 37.14 -10.55 -20.80
C ASN A 10 37.39 -10.08 -19.37
N ASN A 11 38.40 -9.23 -19.15
CA ASN A 11 38.69 -8.66 -17.82
C ASN A 11 37.70 -7.55 -17.42
N LYS A 12 37.02 -6.92 -18.38
CA LYS A 12 36.04 -5.84 -18.12
C LYS A 12 34.64 -6.37 -17.77
N ILE A 13 34.28 -7.56 -18.26
CA ILE A 13 32.97 -8.18 -18.00
C ILE A 13 32.65 -8.34 -16.50
N PRO A 14 33.54 -8.90 -15.64
CA PRO A 14 33.24 -9.02 -14.21
C PRO A 14 33.13 -7.66 -13.52
N LEU A 15 33.93 -6.67 -13.93
CA LEU A 15 33.86 -5.31 -13.41
C LEU A 15 32.53 -4.62 -13.76
N ILE A 16 32.04 -4.82 -14.98
CA ILE A 16 30.74 -4.30 -15.41
C ILE A 16 29.61 -4.98 -14.64
N ALA A 17 29.71 -6.31 -14.43
CA ALA A 17 28.72 -7.07 -13.67
C ALA A 17 28.65 -6.60 -12.20
N THR A 18 29.78 -6.44 -11.51
CA THR A 18 29.79 -5.94 -10.13
C THR A 18 29.29 -4.51 -10.03
N ALA A 19 29.68 -3.62 -10.95
CA ALA A 19 29.15 -2.26 -11.03
C ALA A 19 27.63 -2.24 -11.23
N SER A 20 27.09 -3.15 -12.05
CA SER A 20 25.65 -3.26 -12.30
C SER A 20 24.87 -3.71 -11.05
N VAL A 21 25.40 -4.68 -10.30
CA VAL A 21 24.79 -5.16 -9.04
C VAL A 21 24.79 -4.04 -8.01
N ILE A 22 25.93 -3.36 -7.81
CA ILE A 22 26.03 -2.23 -6.87
C ILE A 22 25.01 -1.15 -7.24
N THR A 23 24.94 -0.78 -8.52
CA THR A 23 24.00 0.23 -9.01
C THR A 23 22.56 -0.20 -8.78
N ALA A 24 22.20 -1.46 -9.04
CA ALA A 24 20.86 -1.99 -8.80
C ALA A 24 20.50 -2.03 -7.31
N THR A 25 21.42 -2.48 -6.45
CA THR A 25 21.24 -2.52 -4.99
C THR A 25 21.04 -1.11 -4.43
N VAL A 26 21.95 -0.18 -4.70
CA VAL A 26 21.84 1.22 -4.24
C VAL A 26 20.62 1.90 -4.83
N GLY A 27 20.37 1.73 -6.14
CA GLY A 27 19.20 2.29 -6.81
C GLY A 27 17.88 1.83 -6.20
N SER A 28 17.74 0.52 -5.93
CA SER A 28 16.54 -0.03 -5.30
C SER A 28 16.30 0.51 -3.88
N LEU A 29 17.37 0.66 -3.09
CA LEU A 29 17.30 1.24 -1.76
C LEU A 29 16.80 2.70 -1.82
N LEU A 30 17.37 3.49 -2.73
CA LEU A 30 17.01 4.89 -2.90
C LEU A 30 15.58 5.06 -3.39
N ILE A 31 15.11 4.22 -4.32
CA ILE A 31 13.73 4.26 -4.83
C ILE A 31 12.71 4.01 -3.71
N GLU A 32 12.99 3.08 -2.79
CA GLU A 32 12.10 2.76 -1.67
C GLU A 32 12.24 3.74 -0.50
N PHE A 33 13.42 4.32 -0.28
CA PHE A 33 13.69 5.19 0.87
C PHE A 33 13.35 6.67 0.63
N LEU A 34 13.69 7.21 -0.55
CA LEU A 34 13.61 8.66 -0.81
C LEU A 34 12.17 9.22 -0.76
N PRO A 35 11.13 8.56 -1.31
CA PRO A 35 9.75 9.05 -1.24
C PRO A 35 9.22 9.17 0.19
N HIS A 36 9.74 8.34 1.10
CA HIS A 36 9.32 8.26 2.49
C HIS A 36 10.22 9.03 3.47
N SER A 37 11.19 9.79 2.95
CA SER A 37 12.13 10.58 3.74
C SER A 37 12.29 11.98 3.13
N ILE A 38 13.30 12.18 2.28
CA ILE A 38 13.70 13.48 1.74
C ILE A 38 12.63 14.07 0.82
N TYR A 39 11.94 13.23 0.03
CA TYR A 39 10.91 13.67 -0.90
C TYR A 39 9.48 13.55 -0.35
N LEU A 40 9.32 13.40 0.96
CA LEU A 40 8.01 13.27 1.60
C LEU A 40 7.08 14.45 1.29
N GLU A 41 7.59 15.69 1.30
CA GLU A 41 6.79 16.87 0.94
C GLU A 41 6.39 16.90 -0.55
N LYS A 42 7.25 16.39 -1.44
CA LYS A 42 6.89 16.26 -2.87
C LYS A 42 5.83 15.18 -3.06
N TYR A 43 5.96 14.05 -2.36
CA TYR A 43 4.94 13.02 -2.33
C TYR A 43 3.61 13.59 -1.84
N LYS A 44 3.61 14.29 -0.70
CA LYS A 44 2.45 15.00 -0.18
C LYS A 44 1.84 15.92 -1.24
N LYS A 45 2.63 16.78 -1.88
CA LYS A 45 2.16 17.71 -2.91
C LYS A 45 1.51 17.02 -4.12
N LEU A 46 2.00 15.85 -4.53
CA LEU A 46 1.43 15.07 -5.63
C LEU A 46 0.05 14.51 -5.29
N PHE A 47 -0.16 14.13 -4.04
CA PHE A 47 -1.42 13.56 -3.58
C PHE A 47 -2.34 14.58 -2.89
N HIS A 48 -1.87 15.81 -2.64
CA HIS A 48 -2.65 16.85 -1.96
C HIS A 48 -3.83 17.28 -2.85
N LEU A 49 -5.03 17.26 -2.29
CA LEU A 49 -6.22 17.71 -2.98
C LEU A 49 -6.17 19.22 -3.28
N GLN A 50 -6.16 19.57 -4.55
CA GLN A 50 -6.22 20.96 -4.99
C GLN A 50 -7.60 21.29 -5.56
N LYS A 51 -8.13 22.45 -5.19
CA LYS A 51 -9.37 23.01 -5.76
C LYS A 51 -9.01 24.37 -6.33
N TYR A 52 -9.21 24.54 -7.64
CA TYR A 52 -8.86 25.77 -8.37
C TYR A 52 -7.38 26.20 -8.25
N GLY A 53 -6.46 25.25 -8.07
CA GLY A 53 -5.02 25.53 -7.94
C GLY A 53 -4.55 25.74 -6.50
N ASP A 54 -5.46 25.87 -5.54
CA ASP A 54 -5.13 26.04 -4.13
C ASP A 54 -5.26 24.73 -3.35
N PRO A 55 -4.33 24.46 -2.40
CA PRO A 55 -4.41 23.30 -1.52
C PRO A 55 -5.62 23.43 -0.59
N VAL A 56 -6.50 22.43 -0.62
CA VAL A 56 -7.63 22.36 0.30
C VAL A 56 -7.11 22.11 1.72
N LEU A 57 -7.76 22.70 2.71
CA LEU A 57 -7.49 22.48 4.13
C LEU A 57 -8.47 21.47 4.72
N LEU A 58 -8.07 20.81 5.81
CA LEU A 58 -8.97 19.92 6.54
C LEU A 58 -10.05 20.72 7.27
N THR A 59 -11.27 20.21 7.26
CA THR A 59 -12.36 20.75 8.07
C THR A 59 -12.07 20.49 9.55
N LYS A 60 -12.44 21.43 10.44
CA LYS A 60 -12.25 21.30 11.90
C LYS A 60 -12.79 19.98 12.47
N LYS A 61 -13.92 19.49 11.93
CA LYS A 61 -14.50 18.19 12.32
C LYS A 61 -13.53 17.02 12.09
N ILE A 62 -12.90 16.98 10.92
CA ILE A 62 -11.94 15.92 10.57
C ILE A 62 -10.67 16.05 11.40
N GLU A 63 -10.21 17.28 11.65
CA GLU A 63 -9.06 17.54 12.51
C GLU A 63 -9.31 17.08 13.95
N ASN A 64 -10.50 17.36 14.50
CA ASN A 64 -10.90 16.86 15.81
C ASN A 64 -10.94 15.33 15.85
N LEU A 65 -11.57 14.69 14.85
CA LEU A 65 -11.65 13.24 14.76
C LEU A 65 -10.25 12.61 14.64
N TYR A 66 -9.34 13.25 13.90
CA TYR A 66 -7.94 12.83 13.81
C TYR A 66 -7.22 12.92 15.17
N ASN A 67 -7.42 14.02 15.90
CA ASN A 67 -6.84 14.21 17.23
C ASN A 67 -7.41 13.20 18.25
N GLU A 68 -8.69 12.88 18.18
CA GLU A 68 -9.31 11.82 18.98
C GLU A 68 -8.63 10.47 18.72
N VAL A 69 -8.40 10.11 17.45
CA VAL A 69 -7.68 8.87 17.11
C VAL A 69 -6.25 8.88 17.65
N LEU A 70 -5.54 10.00 17.60
CA LEU A 70 -4.19 10.09 18.19
C LEU A 70 -4.21 9.87 19.71
N ASN A 71 -5.26 10.34 20.39
CA ASN A 71 -5.45 10.13 21.82
C ASN A 71 -5.78 8.65 22.12
N ASP A 72 -6.70 8.04 21.37
CA ASP A 72 -7.07 6.64 21.51
C ASP A 72 -5.87 5.70 21.32
N LEU A 73 -4.96 6.06 20.41
CA LEU A 73 -3.72 5.31 20.14
C LEU A 73 -2.58 5.63 21.11
N ASN A 74 -2.79 6.50 22.11
CA ASN A 74 -1.79 6.96 23.07
C ASN A 74 -0.53 7.55 22.40
N ILE A 75 -0.69 8.33 21.33
CA ILE A 75 0.41 8.94 20.55
C ILE A 75 0.76 10.35 21.05
N VAL A 76 0.10 10.83 22.10
CA VAL A 76 0.10 12.22 22.58
C VAL A 76 1.52 12.77 22.86
N ASP A 77 2.47 11.92 23.28
CA ASP A 77 3.83 12.33 23.66
C ASP A 77 4.84 12.40 22.50
N LYS A 78 4.45 11.97 21.30
CA LYS A 78 5.31 12.08 20.12
C LYS A 78 5.24 13.52 19.58
N PRO A 79 6.36 14.14 19.14
CA PRO A 79 6.31 15.50 18.61
C PRO A 79 5.24 15.58 17.51
N LYS A 80 4.30 16.55 17.62
CA LYS A 80 3.14 16.75 16.74
C LYS A 80 3.47 16.76 15.23
N ASN A 81 4.75 16.96 14.90
CA ASN A 81 5.26 16.95 13.53
C ASN A 81 5.44 15.53 12.93
N LEU A 82 5.34 14.47 13.75
CA LEU A 82 5.55 13.08 13.31
C LEU A 82 4.38 12.52 12.49
N TYR A 83 3.14 12.92 12.76
CA TYR A 83 1.99 12.48 11.96
C TYR A 83 1.20 13.71 11.52
N ARG A 84 1.25 14.00 10.22
CA ARG A 84 0.65 15.21 9.65
C ARG A 84 -0.50 14.82 8.74
N PRO A 85 -1.75 15.12 9.11
CA PRO A 85 -2.88 14.84 8.23
C PRO A 85 -2.91 15.85 7.08
N PHE A 86 -3.36 15.43 5.91
CA PHE A 86 -3.60 16.31 4.76
C PHE A 86 -4.74 15.75 3.89
N PRO A 87 -5.50 16.59 3.18
CA PRO A 87 -6.53 16.08 2.29
C PRO A 87 -5.88 15.46 1.05
N CYS A 88 -6.23 14.21 0.73
CA CYS A 88 -5.68 13.50 -0.42
C CYS A 88 -6.67 13.33 -1.57
N ILE A 89 -6.13 13.16 -2.77
CA ILE A 89 -6.88 12.82 -3.97
C ILE A 89 -7.28 11.34 -3.94
N GLY A 90 -8.54 11.05 -4.27
CA GLY A 90 -9.08 9.70 -4.36
C GLY A 90 -10.07 9.37 -3.25
N PHE A 91 -10.41 8.09 -3.10
CA PHE A 91 -11.42 7.60 -2.15
C PHE A 91 -10.83 6.79 -0.99
N ASN A 92 -9.51 6.59 -0.99
CA ASN A 92 -8.83 5.74 -0.03
C ASN A 92 -7.91 6.59 0.84
N VAL A 93 -7.88 6.27 2.13
CA VAL A 93 -6.86 6.80 3.04
C VAL A 93 -5.50 6.30 2.56
N CYS A 94 -4.52 7.19 2.55
CA CYS A 94 -3.15 6.84 2.20
C CYS A 94 -2.20 7.30 3.29
N GLN A 95 -1.03 6.69 3.34
CA GLN A 95 0.03 7.08 4.25
C GLN A 95 1.37 7.09 3.51
N ALA A 96 2.29 7.92 3.98
CA ALA A 96 3.67 7.87 3.58
C ALA A 96 4.57 8.42 4.69
N GLY A 97 5.76 7.84 4.80
CA GLY A 97 6.79 8.33 5.72
C GLY A 97 7.21 7.22 6.67
N LEU A 98 8.18 7.54 7.51
CA LEU A 98 8.76 6.62 8.48
C LEU A 98 8.53 7.17 9.88
N ASN A 99 7.97 6.35 10.76
CA ASN A 99 7.72 6.66 12.17
C ASN A 99 8.99 7.01 12.98
N THR A 100 10.17 6.58 12.53
CA THR A 100 11.47 6.75 13.23
C THR A 100 12.31 7.91 12.71
N ASN A 101 11.89 8.56 11.62
CA ASN A 101 12.72 9.54 10.93
C ASN A 101 12.32 10.98 11.27
N LYS A 102 13.27 11.93 11.22
CA LYS A 102 13.08 13.36 11.48
C LYS A 102 12.08 14.02 10.51
N PHE A 103 11.85 13.42 9.34
CA PHE A 103 10.88 13.91 8.34
C PHE A 103 9.42 13.61 8.71
N GLY A 104 9.20 12.69 9.66
CA GLY A 104 7.89 12.25 10.09
C GLY A 104 7.13 11.46 9.02
N SER A 105 5.80 11.50 9.16
CA SER A 105 4.83 10.76 8.39
C SER A 105 3.64 11.65 8.05
N VAL A 106 3.04 11.39 6.90
CA VAL A 106 1.87 12.09 6.38
C VAL A 106 0.74 11.10 6.18
N ILE A 107 -0.45 11.47 6.64
CA ILE A 107 -1.68 10.68 6.49
C ILE A 107 -2.63 11.46 5.59
N GLY A 108 -2.88 10.91 4.41
CA GLY A 108 -3.79 11.47 3.43
C GLY A 108 -5.23 11.03 3.71
N LEU A 109 -6.09 12.01 3.99
CA LEU A 109 -7.51 11.82 4.27
C LEU A 109 -8.31 12.18 3.01
N PRO A 110 -9.07 11.25 2.43
CA PRO A 110 -9.77 11.50 1.18
C PRO A 110 -10.97 12.42 1.40
N VAL A 111 -11.40 13.10 0.35
CA VAL A 111 -12.47 14.12 0.40
C VAL A 111 -13.77 13.58 0.98
N ASN A 112 -14.03 12.28 0.81
CA ASN A 112 -15.25 11.66 1.31
C ASN A 112 -15.35 11.62 2.84
N TYR A 113 -14.25 11.86 3.56
CA TYR A 113 -14.29 12.02 5.01
C TYR A 113 -15.01 13.32 5.42
N ALA A 114 -15.08 14.30 4.52
CA ALA A 114 -15.83 15.54 4.73
C ALA A 114 -17.34 15.39 4.46
N TYR A 115 -17.78 14.30 3.83
CA TYR A 115 -19.19 14.07 3.56
C TYR A 115 -19.93 13.64 4.83
N GLU A 116 -21.09 14.24 5.07
CA GLU A 116 -21.99 13.91 6.18
C GLU A 116 -23.26 13.25 5.67
N ASP A 117 -23.81 13.80 4.60
CA ASP A 117 -25.04 13.34 3.98
C ASP A 117 -24.89 13.27 2.46
N ARG A 118 -25.89 12.68 1.79
CA ARG A 118 -25.87 12.46 0.35
C ARG A 118 -25.82 13.76 -0.46
N SER A 119 -26.35 14.88 0.05
CA SER A 119 -26.33 16.18 -0.64
C SER A 119 -24.95 16.85 -0.60
N SER A 120 -24.11 16.49 0.39
CA SER A 120 -22.72 16.98 0.48
C SER A 120 -21.78 16.39 -0.58
N VAL A 121 -22.21 15.32 -1.27
CA VAL A 121 -21.42 14.66 -2.32
C VAL A 121 -21.59 15.40 -3.64
N ASP A 122 -20.52 16.04 -4.12
CA ASP A 122 -20.51 16.63 -5.46
C ASP A 122 -20.34 15.54 -6.54
N VAL A 123 -21.46 14.92 -6.89
CA VAL A 123 -21.56 13.82 -7.87
C VAL A 123 -20.97 14.20 -9.23
N LEU A 124 -21.05 15.49 -9.62
CA LEU A 124 -20.56 15.99 -10.91
C LEU A 124 -19.03 16.13 -10.94
N GLN A 125 -18.41 16.31 -9.77
CA GLN A 125 -16.96 16.37 -9.63
C GLN A 125 -16.32 14.99 -9.44
N LEU A 126 -17.10 13.92 -9.21
CA LEU A 126 -16.55 12.57 -9.13
C LEU A 126 -15.89 12.16 -10.45
N ARG A 127 -14.69 11.60 -10.32
CA ARG A 127 -13.86 11.09 -11.43
C ARG A 127 -13.52 9.64 -11.15
N LEU A 128 -13.75 8.78 -12.14
CA LEU A 128 -13.61 7.33 -12.00
C LEU A 128 -12.39 6.81 -12.77
N GLY A 129 -11.70 5.86 -12.14
CA GLY A 129 -10.56 5.15 -12.71
C GLY A 129 -9.37 6.05 -13.06
N TYR A 130 -8.37 5.45 -13.71
CA TYR A 130 -7.15 6.17 -14.11
C TYR A 130 -7.39 7.27 -15.16
N LYS A 131 -8.38 7.09 -16.03
CA LYS A 131 -8.73 8.07 -17.08
C LYS A 131 -9.53 9.26 -16.56
N GLN A 132 -9.84 9.30 -15.26
CA GLN A 132 -10.64 10.35 -14.63
C GLN A 132 -11.95 10.61 -15.40
N GLU A 133 -12.69 9.54 -15.71
CA GLU A 133 -13.95 9.64 -16.44
C GLU A 133 -15.03 10.24 -15.55
N LYS A 134 -15.92 11.07 -16.11
CA LYS A 134 -17.05 11.63 -15.37
C LYS A 134 -18.02 10.51 -14.99
N LEU A 135 -18.55 10.56 -13.78
CA LEU A 135 -19.56 9.64 -13.32
C LEU A 135 -20.86 9.80 -14.15
N ASN A 136 -21.36 8.71 -14.71
CA ASN A 136 -22.70 8.67 -15.28
C ASN A 136 -23.74 8.54 -14.17
N VAL A 137 -24.40 9.65 -13.82
CA VAL A 137 -25.36 9.74 -12.72
C VAL A 137 -26.60 8.86 -12.94
N TYR A 138 -26.97 8.58 -14.20
CA TYR A 138 -28.14 7.78 -14.55
C TYR A 138 -27.89 6.27 -14.42
N HIS A 139 -26.64 5.85 -14.23
CA HIS A 139 -26.33 4.44 -14.06
C HIS A 139 -26.81 3.96 -12.68
N PRO A 140 -27.47 2.79 -12.56
CA PRO A 140 -28.03 2.33 -11.28
C PRO A 140 -26.97 2.18 -10.17
N ALA A 141 -25.75 1.74 -10.54
CA ALA A 141 -24.63 1.63 -9.60
C ALA A 141 -24.06 2.99 -9.13
N ALA A 142 -24.44 4.12 -9.74
CA ALA A 142 -23.97 5.45 -9.29
C ALA A 142 -24.51 5.79 -7.91
N SER A 143 -25.76 5.41 -7.60
CA SER A 143 -26.32 5.58 -6.25
C SER A 143 -25.52 4.78 -5.24
N SER A 144 -25.26 3.49 -5.53
CA SER A 144 -24.49 2.62 -4.66
C SER A 144 -23.07 3.14 -4.42
N LEU A 145 -22.45 3.76 -5.43
CA LEU A 145 -21.16 4.42 -5.27
C LEU A 145 -21.26 5.59 -4.28
N VAL A 146 -22.23 6.49 -4.45
CA VAL A 146 -22.42 7.64 -3.55
C VAL A 146 -22.67 7.19 -2.12
N ASP A 147 -23.54 6.19 -1.93
CA ASP A 147 -23.87 5.64 -0.62
C ASP A 147 -22.65 4.96 0.04
N SER A 148 -21.74 4.40 -0.75
CA SER A 148 -20.48 3.81 -0.28
C SER A 148 -19.43 4.83 0.17
N LEU A 149 -19.51 6.09 -0.30
CA LEU A 149 -18.58 7.16 0.08
C LEU A 149 -18.94 7.78 1.43
N LEU A 150 -20.19 7.63 1.87
CA LEU A 150 -20.67 8.06 3.18
C LEU A 150 -20.22 7.07 4.25
N LEU A 151 -19.39 7.55 5.16
CA LEU A 151 -18.85 6.80 6.29
C LEU A 151 -19.36 7.41 7.60
N SER A 152 -19.70 6.57 8.57
CA SER A 152 -19.92 7.02 9.95
C SER A 152 -18.62 7.54 10.57
N ASP A 153 -18.75 8.28 11.68
CA ASP A 153 -17.58 8.77 12.40
C ASP A 153 -16.75 7.61 12.98
N LYS A 154 -17.36 6.48 13.35
CA LYS A 154 -16.65 5.26 13.78
C LYS A 154 -15.82 4.66 12.64
N ALA A 155 -16.39 4.55 11.44
CA ALA A 155 -15.68 4.05 10.25
C ALA A 155 -14.54 4.99 9.82
N LYS A 156 -14.76 6.31 9.92
CA LYS A 156 -13.70 7.31 9.69
C LYS A 156 -12.56 7.14 10.69
N LYS A 157 -12.86 7.03 11.99
CA LYS A 157 -11.86 6.80 13.05
C LYS A 157 -11.04 5.55 12.77
N PHE A 158 -11.71 4.44 12.46
CA PHE A 158 -11.05 3.19 12.10
C PHE A 158 -10.08 3.35 10.93
N GLY A 159 -10.52 3.96 9.82
CA GLY A 159 -9.67 4.14 8.65
C GLY A 159 -8.42 4.98 8.92
N ILE A 160 -8.54 6.01 9.76
CA ILE A 160 -7.40 6.85 10.19
C ILE A 160 -6.47 6.05 11.10
N ALA A 161 -7.02 5.41 12.14
CA ALA A 161 -6.26 4.65 13.12
C ALA A 161 -5.45 3.53 12.44
N ARG A 162 -6.09 2.83 11.49
CA ARG A 162 -5.46 1.80 10.67
C ARG A 162 -4.24 2.30 9.92
N GLU A 163 -4.32 3.43 9.22
CA GLU A 163 -3.17 3.94 8.46
C GLU A 163 -2.06 4.48 9.39
N ILE A 164 -2.40 5.06 10.54
CA ILE A 164 -1.42 5.45 11.56
C ILE A 164 -0.70 4.22 12.12
N MET A 165 -1.44 3.18 12.52
CA MET A 165 -0.87 1.95 13.07
C MET A 165 -0.05 1.18 12.05
N MET A 166 -0.49 1.15 10.79
CA MET A 166 0.30 0.60 9.68
C MET A 166 1.59 1.41 9.48
N ASN A 167 1.56 2.73 9.66
CA ASN A 167 2.76 3.57 9.58
C ASN A 167 3.74 3.33 10.73
N GLN A 168 3.21 3.03 11.91
CA GLN A 168 4.00 2.68 13.07
C GLN A 168 4.71 1.35 12.93
N GLN A 169 4.25 0.48 12.03
CA GLN A 169 4.99 -0.73 11.71
C GLN A 169 6.25 -0.38 10.93
N ASN A 170 7.35 -1.08 11.21
CA ASN A 170 8.60 -0.93 10.46
C ASN A 170 8.52 -1.50 9.03
N LEU A 171 7.32 -1.72 8.48
CA LEU A 171 7.09 -2.30 7.17
C LEU A 171 7.83 -1.55 6.07
N GLN A 172 7.82 -0.20 6.09
CA GLN A 172 8.55 0.56 5.09
C GLN A 172 10.07 0.41 5.22
N LEU A 173 10.59 0.27 6.45
CA LEU A 173 12.00 -0.01 6.68
C LEU A 173 12.39 -1.41 6.17
N TYR A 174 11.55 -2.41 6.45
CA TYR A 174 11.73 -3.76 5.89
C TYR A 174 11.72 -3.73 4.36
N ARG A 175 10.82 -2.98 3.73
CA ARG A 175 10.78 -2.80 2.27
C ARG A 175 12.04 -2.16 1.69
N CYS A 176 12.61 -1.19 2.40
CA CYS A 176 13.88 -0.56 2.02
C CYS A 176 15.04 -1.57 2.05
N MET A 177 15.02 -2.54 2.98
CA MET A 177 16.10 -3.51 3.16
C MET A 177 15.92 -4.79 2.34
N GLU A 178 14.69 -5.27 2.15
CA GLU A 178 14.40 -6.56 1.52
C GLU A 178 14.88 -6.61 0.06
N THR A 179 14.61 -5.55 -0.72
CA THR A 179 14.89 -5.54 -2.16
C THR A 179 16.41 -5.52 -2.44
N PRO A 180 17.20 -4.62 -1.80
CA PRO A 180 18.66 -4.67 -1.90
C PRO A 180 19.25 -6.01 -1.43
N SER A 181 18.73 -6.56 -0.33
CA SER A 181 19.21 -7.82 0.23
C SER A 181 18.99 -8.99 -0.74
N MET A 182 17.83 -9.04 -1.40
CA MET A 182 17.53 -10.09 -2.37
C MET A 182 18.35 -9.96 -3.66
N ILE A 183 18.62 -8.72 -4.13
CA ILE A 183 19.53 -8.49 -5.26
C ILE A 183 20.93 -9.02 -4.93
N LEU A 184 21.46 -8.67 -3.75
CA LEU A 184 22.78 -9.13 -3.30
C LEU A 184 22.82 -10.65 -3.17
N ALA A 185 21.85 -11.26 -2.48
CA ALA A 185 21.77 -12.71 -2.31
C ALA A 185 21.73 -13.44 -3.66
N THR A 186 20.91 -12.96 -4.61
CA THR A 186 20.84 -13.52 -5.97
C THR A 186 22.18 -13.38 -6.70
N ALA A 187 22.85 -12.23 -6.59
CA ALA A 187 24.16 -12.02 -7.17
C ALA A 187 25.23 -12.95 -6.58
N PHE A 188 25.22 -13.16 -5.26
CA PHE A 188 26.11 -14.13 -4.59
C PHE A 188 25.86 -15.55 -5.07
N CYS A 189 24.60 -15.97 -5.23
CA CYS A 189 24.27 -17.29 -5.78
C CYS A 189 24.73 -17.44 -7.23
N CYS A 190 24.55 -16.41 -8.07
CA CYS A 190 25.06 -16.41 -9.45
C CYS A 190 26.58 -16.51 -9.51
N GLU A 191 27.28 -15.80 -8.61
CA GLU A 191 28.75 -15.85 -8.53
C GLU A 191 29.26 -17.19 -8.02
N TYR A 192 28.60 -17.77 -7.02
CA TYR A 192 28.87 -19.12 -6.56
C TYR A 192 28.69 -20.14 -7.69
N ALA A 193 27.58 -20.06 -8.42
CA ALA A 193 27.35 -20.90 -9.60
C ALA A 193 28.43 -20.67 -10.67
N ARG A 194 28.88 -19.43 -10.89
CA ARG A 194 29.97 -19.13 -11.84
C ARG A 194 31.29 -19.83 -11.47
N ILE A 195 31.61 -19.94 -10.18
CA ILE A 195 32.82 -20.62 -9.70
C ILE A 195 32.71 -22.14 -9.93
N GLN A 196 31.53 -22.70 -9.65
CA GLN A 196 31.30 -24.16 -9.76
C GLN A 196 31.13 -24.63 -11.21
N LEU A 197 30.60 -23.80 -12.10
CA LEU A 197 30.46 -24.16 -13.51
C LEU A 197 31.82 -24.10 -14.22
N ALA A 198 32.25 -25.23 -14.78
CA ALA A 198 33.49 -25.31 -15.55
C ALA A 198 33.50 -24.31 -16.72
N ARG A 199 34.70 -23.79 -17.06
CA ARG A 199 34.86 -22.84 -18.18
C ARG A 199 34.36 -23.42 -19.51
N SER A 200 34.44 -24.73 -19.69
CA SER A 200 34.01 -25.50 -20.88
C SER A 200 32.49 -25.66 -21.03
N VAL A 201 31.69 -25.30 -20.02
CA VAL A 201 30.23 -25.41 -20.10
C VAL A 201 29.68 -24.43 -21.16
N SER A 202 28.71 -24.91 -21.95
CA SER A 202 28.04 -24.14 -22.99
C SER A 202 27.39 -22.88 -22.43
N LEU A 203 27.35 -21.81 -23.24
CA LEU A 203 26.75 -20.53 -22.84
C LEU A 203 25.27 -20.69 -22.50
N THR A 204 24.54 -21.52 -23.26
CA THR A 204 23.12 -21.79 -23.03
C THR A 204 22.86 -22.34 -21.63
N LEU A 205 23.65 -23.32 -21.17
CA LEU A 205 23.48 -23.88 -19.83
C LEU A 205 23.78 -22.84 -18.75
N LYS A 206 24.80 -21.99 -18.94
CA LYS A 206 25.12 -20.89 -18.02
C LYS A 206 23.95 -19.90 -17.90
N PHE A 207 23.37 -19.48 -19.02
CA PHE A 207 22.19 -18.61 -19.02
C PHE A 207 20.98 -19.27 -18.35
N SER A 208 20.73 -20.55 -18.59
CA SER A 208 19.65 -21.28 -17.93
C SER A 208 19.83 -21.32 -16.42
N VAL A 209 21.04 -21.62 -15.92
CA VAL A 209 21.33 -21.66 -14.48
C VAL A 209 21.14 -20.28 -13.84
N TYR A 210 21.69 -19.22 -14.43
CA TYR A 210 21.50 -17.85 -13.91
C TYR A 210 20.05 -17.38 -13.98
N GLY A 211 19.34 -17.76 -15.05
CA GLY A 211 17.91 -17.50 -15.20
C GLY A 211 17.10 -18.17 -14.08
N ILE A 212 17.36 -19.44 -13.77
CA ILE A 212 16.70 -20.16 -12.69
C ILE A 212 17.00 -19.52 -11.33
N ILE A 213 18.28 -19.21 -11.03
CA ILE A 213 18.67 -18.55 -9.77
C ILE A 213 17.93 -17.21 -9.62
N THR A 214 17.86 -16.43 -10.69
CA THR A 214 17.16 -15.13 -10.69
C THR A 214 15.66 -15.29 -10.50
N LEU A 215 15.03 -16.27 -11.16
CA LEU A 215 13.60 -16.56 -11.01
C LEU A 215 13.26 -17.02 -9.59
N VAL A 216 14.11 -17.86 -8.98
CA VAL A 216 13.96 -18.28 -7.58
C VAL A 216 14.11 -17.10 -6.63
N GLY A 217 15.16 -16.29 -6.81
CA GLY A 217 15.37 -15.07 -6.00
C GLY A 217 14.20 -14.09 -6.10
N TYR A 218 13.66 -13.90 -7.31
CA TYR A 218 12.45 -13.09 -7.54
C TYR A 218 11.22 -13.68 -6.85
N GLY A 219 11.03 -15.00 -6.91
CA GLY A 219 9.94 -15.71 -6.23
C GLY A 219 10.01 -15.57 -4.70
N ILE A 220 11.21 -15.67 -4.10
CA ILE A 220 11.41 -15.48 -2.66
C ILE A 220 11.12 -14.03 -2.26
N TRP A 221 11.67 -13.05 -2.98
CA TRP A 221 11.40 -11.63 -2.75
C TRP A 221 9.90 -11.33 -2.78
N PHE A 222 9.19 -11.88 -3.76
CA PHE A 222 7.75 -11.76 -3.92
C PHE A 222 6.98 -12.28 -2.70
N GLN A 223 7.32 -13.48 -2.23
CA GLN A 223 6.66 -14.11 -1.08
C GLN A 223 6.93 -13.36 0.23
N ILE A 224 8.18 -12.91 0.46
CA ILE A 224 8.53 -12.12 1.64
C ILE A 224 7.72 -10.82 1.66
N ARG A 225 7.68 -10.09 0.53
CA ARG A 225 6.97 -8.80 0.43
C ARG A 225 5.47 -8.95 0.68
N ASP A 226 4.84 -9.98 0.14
CA ASP A 226 3.40 -10.22 0.33
C ASP A 226 3.05 -10.78 1.70
N GLY A 227 3.87 -11.70 2.21
CA GLY A 227 3.74 -12.24 3.56
C GLY A 227 3.83 -11.15 4.61
N LEU A 228 4.83 -10.25 4.51
CA LEU A 228 4.98 -9.13 5.43
C LEU A 228 3.78 -8.17 5.38
N ASN A 229 3.31 -7.81 4.19
CA ASN A 229 2.13 -6.94 4.06
C ASN A 229 0.89 -7.55 4.73
N THR A 230 0.60 -8.81 4.41
CA THR A 230 -0.55 -9.54 4.95
C THR A 230 -0.44 -9.70 6.47
N TYR A 231 0.76 -10.01 6.97
CA TYR A 231 1.03 -10.14 8.40
C TYR A 231 0.73 -8.84 9.15
N TYR A 232 1.27 -7.71 8.69
CA TYR A 232 1.05 -6.42 9.35
C TYR A 232 -0.39 -5.92 9.20
N GLU A 233 -1.05 -6.16 8.07
CA GLU A 233 -2.46 -5.81 7.91
C GLU A 233 -3.34 -6.55 8.93
N LYS A 234 -3.11 -7.85 9.13
CA LYS A 234 -3.83 -8.67 10.12
C LYS A 234 -3.48 -8.27 11.55
N LEU A 235 -2.19 -7.99 11.82
CA LEU A 235 -1.75 -7.53 13.13
C LEU A 235 -2.39 -6.20 13.51
N VAL A 236 -2.45 -5.24 12.57
CA VAL A 236 -3.09 -3.94 12.82
C VAL A 236 -4.60 -4.09 13.01
N ASP A 237 -5.29 -4.90 12.20
CA ASP A 237 -6.73 -5.13 12.40
C ASP A 237 -7.00 -5.78 13.77
N LYS A 238 -6.17 -6.73 14.18
CA LYS A 238 -6.26 -7.36 15.51
C LYS A 238 -6.07 -6.33 16.62
N ASN A 239 -5.01 -5.54 16.56
CA ASN A 239 -4.74 -4.54 17.58
C ASN A 239 -5.86 -3.49 17.65
N LEU A 240 -6.43 -3.08 16.51
CA LEU A 240 -7.58 -2.15 16.47
C LEU A 240 -8.83 -2.77 17.09
N ALA A 241 -9.09 -4.06 16.85
CA ALA A 241 -10.22 -4.75 17.45
C ALA A 241 -10.10 -4.84 18.98
N GLU A 242 -8.88 -4.91 19.51
CA GLU A 242 -8.59 -4.96 20.94
C GLU A 242 -8.67 -3.57 21.64
N LEU A 243 -8.73 -2.45 20.90
CA LEU A 243 -8.80 -1.11 21.49
C LEU A 243 -10.15 -0.80 22.13
N ASN A 244 -11.23 -0.81 21.33
CA ASN A 244 -12.58 -0.56 21.79
C ASN A 244 -13.62 -1.08 20.78
N LEU A 245 -14.88 -1.20 21.23
CA LEU A 245 -15.98 -1.68 20.39
C LEU A 245 -16.28 -0.72 19.22
N ASP A 246 -16.03 0.58 19.38
CA ASP A 246 -16.23 1.57 18.31
C ASP A 246 -15.32 1.30 17.10
N TYR A 247 -14.07 0.88 17.32
CA TYR A 247 -13.15 0.47 16.26
C TYR A 247 -13.57 -0.83 15.59
N VAL A 248 -14.20 -1.75 16.33
CA VAL A 248 -14.72 -3.00 15.77
C VAL A 248 -15.90 -2.73 14.84
N GLU A 249 -16.88 -1.95 15.30
CA GLU A 249 -18.04 -1.54 14.50
C GLU A 249 -17.61 -0.67 13.31
N GLY A 250 -16.71 0.28 13.54
CA GLY A 250 -16.11 1.12 12.51
C GLY A 250 -15.34 0.31 11.46
N GLY A 251 -14.61 -0.73 11.87
CA GLY A 251 -13.89 -1.63 10.98
C GLY A 251 -14.82 -2.41 10.07
N LYS A 252 -15.89 -3.00 10.62
CA LYS A 252 -16.92 -3.69 9.86
C LYS A 252 -17.53 -2.77 8.78
N GLU A 253 -17.99 -1.58 9.18
CA GLU A 253 -18.60 -0.62 8.25
C GLU A 253 -17.59 -0.14 7.21
N PHE A 254 -16.37 0.17 7.61
CA PHE A 254 -15.31 0.65 6.72
C PHE A 254 -15.01 -0.35 5.59
N TYR A 255 -14.86 -1.64 5.90
CA TYR A 255 -14.64 -2.65 4.86
C TYR A 255 -15.90 -2.93 4.04
N GLU A 256 -17.08 -2.92 4.65
CA GLU A 256 -18.35 -3.04 3.92
C GLU A 256 -18.53 -1.93 2.88
N LYS A 257 -18.28 -0.68 3.27
CA LYS A 257 -18.33 0.49 2.38
C LYS A 257 -17.27 0.42 1.28
N GLN A 258 -16.07 -0.06 1.57
CA GLN A 258 -15.06 -0.30 0.53
C GLN A 258 -15.48 -1.39 -0.47
N LEU A 259 -16.07 -2.49 0.00
CA LEU A 259 -16.59 -3.55 -0.88
C LEU A 259 -17.74 -3.01 -1.75
N GLN A 260 -18.69 -2.28 -1.17
CA GLN A 260 -19.79 -1.64 -1.90
C GLN A 260 -19.28 -0.67 -2.97
N LYS A 261 -18.27 0.14 -2.64
CA LYS A 261 -17.59 1.03 -3.58
C LYS A 261 -16.98 0.24 -4.74
N ASN A 262 -16.25 -0.84 -4.45
CA ASN A 262 -15.58 -1.65 -5.47
C ASN A 262 -16.57 -2.38 -6.38
N ILE A 263 -17.70 -2.86 -5.84
CA ILE A 263 -18.80 -3.44 -6.63
C ILE A 263 -19.43 -2.39 -7.54
N ALA A 264 -19.66 -1.17 -7.03
CA ALA A 264 -20.19 -0.08 -7.83
C ALA A 264 -19.20 0.34 -8.95
N LEU A 265 -17.90 0.44 -8.64
CA LEU A 265 -16.85 0.71 -9.61
C LEU A 265 -16.73 -0.39 -10.66
N ARG A 266 -16.88 -1.66 -10.27
CA ARG A 266 -16.92 -2.80 -11.19
C ARG A 266 -17.99 -2.61 -12.27
N ALA A 267 -19.18 -2.18 -11.87
CA ALA A 267 -20.28 -1.94 -12.80
C ALA A 267 -20.08 -0.66 -13.63
N LEU A 268 -19.65 0.44 -13.00
CA LEU A 268 -19.50 1.75 -13.65
C LEU A 268 -18.36 1.79 -14.68
N LEU A 269 -17.28 1.02 -14.46
CA LEU A 269 -16.13 0.98 -15.35
C LEU A 269 -16.26 -0.08 -16.47
N GLY A 270 -17.36 -0.86 -16.48
CA GLY A 270 -17.62 -1.92 -17.45
C GLY A 270 -16.51 -2.98 -17.48
N ASP A 271 -16.02 -3.32 -18.67
CA ASP A 271 -15.00 -4.36 -18.88
C ASP A 271 -13.70 -4.15 -18.07
N ARG A 272 -13.34 -2.89 -17.79
CA ARG A 272 -12.17 -2.58 -16.94
C ARG A 272 -12.45 -2.92 -15.49
N GLY A 273 -13.61 -2.50 -14.99
CA GLY A 273 -14.04 -2.82 -13.63
C GLY A 273 -14.12 -4.32 -13.39
N VAL A 274 -14.54 -5.08 -14.41
CA VAL A 274 -14.60 -6.55 -14.36
C VAL A 274 -13.23 -7.21 -14.21
N LYS A 275 -12.16 -6.57 -14.71
CA LYS A 275 -10.77 -7.03 -14.59
C LYS A 275 -10.13 -6.62 -13.26
N GLU A 276 -10.60 -5.53 -12.66
CA GLU A 276 -10.02 -4.96 -11.43
C GLU A 276 -10.63 -5.54 -10.16
N TYR A 277 -11.94 -5.80 -10.14
CA TYR A 277 -12.66 -6.25 -8.94
C TYR A 277 -13.43 -7.52 -9.22
N ASN A 278 -13.61 -8.43 -8.26
CA ASN A 278 -14.48 -9.60 -8.38
C ASN A 278 -15.95 -9.22 -8.11
N LYS A 279 -16.87 -10.19 -8.13
CA LYS A 279 -18.30 -9.94 -7.86
C LYS A 279 -18.57 -9.53 -6.40
N ASP A 280 -17.69 -9.93 -5.49
CA ASP A 280 -17.81 -9.66 -4.06
C ASP A 280 -17.19 -8.30 -3.65
N GLY A 281 -16.46 -7.64 -4.56
CA GLY A 281 -15.80 -6.36 -4.34
C GLY A 281 -14.31 -6.43 -3.98
N ASP A 282 -13.70 -7.61 -3.93
CA ASP A 282 -12.25 -7.74 -3.76
C ASP A 282 -11.50 -7.45 -5.05
N GLU A 283 -10.27 -6.95 -4.92
CA GLU A 283 -9.38 -6.72 -6.06
C GLU A 283 -8.92 -8.05 -6.69
N ILE A 284 -9.09 -8.17 -8.00
CA ILE A 284 -8.56 -9.31 -8.77
C ILE A 284 -7.09 -9.04 -9.04
N ILE A 285 -6.24 -9.88 -8.49
CA ILE A 285 -4.81 -9.87 -8.79
C ILE A 285 -4.43 -11.26 -9.29
N THR A 286 -4.03 -11.34 -10.55
CA THR A 286 -3.87 -12.61 -11.28
C THR A 286 -2.77 -13.51 -10.73
N ILE A 287 -1.60 -12.95 -10.46
CA ILE A 287 -0.40 -13.74 -10.11
C ILE A 287 -0.08 -13.60 -8.61
N ARG A 288 -0.62 -12.59 -7.92
CA ARG A 288 -0.08 -12.08 -6.65
C ARG A 288 -1.14 -11.72 -5.62
N ARG A 289 -1.03 -12.20 -4.38
CA ARG A 289 -1.85 -11.69 -3.26
C ARG A 289 -1.12 -10.57 -2.54
N LYS A 290 -1.25 -9.35 -3.05
CA LYS A 290 -0.54 -8.17 -2.49
C LYS A 290 -1.01 -7.78 -1.09
N ARG A 291 -2.27 -8.10 -0.77
CA ARG A 291 -3.00 -7.68 0.43
C ARG A 291 -4.01 -8.75 0.83
N THR A 292 -4.48 -8.67 2.07
CA THR A 292 -5.58 -9.49 2.56
C THR A 292 -6.88 -9.07 1.86
N PRO A 293 -7.68 -10.01 1.31
CA PRO A 293 -8.99 -9.69 0.73
C PRO A 293 -9.87 -8.89 1.69
N LEU A 294 -10.58 -7.90 1.17
CA LEU A 294 -11.44 -7.03 1.98
C LEU A 294 -12.60 -7.83 2.59
N THR A 295 -13.08 -8.87 1.89
CA THR A 295 -14.06 -9.83 2.40
C THR A 295 -13.57 -10.55 3.65
N GLU A 296 -12.35 -11.08 3.63
CA GLU A 296 -11.71 -11.74 4.78
C GLU A 296 -11.57 -10.78 5.96
N ARG A 297 -11.13 -9.53 5.70
CA ARG A 297 -10.98 -8.51 6.75
C ARG A 297 -12.32 -8.10 7.36
N LYS A 298 -13.37 -7.93 6.55
CA LYS A 298 -14.72 -7.67 7.05
C LYS A 298 -15.19 -8.82 7.95
N GLN A 299 -14.97 -10.07 7.52
CA GLN A 299 -15.40 -11.25 8.27
C GLN A 299 -14.72 -11.31 9.64
N PHE A 300 -13.43 -10.98 9.72
CA PHE A 300 -12.70 -10.90 10.99
C PHE A 300 -13.42 -10.01 12.03
N PHE A 301 -13.86 -8.81 11.66
CA PHE A 301 -14.58 -7.93 12.59
C PHE A 301 -15.97 -8.45 12.95
N ILE A 302 -16.67 -9.13 12.02
CA ILE A 302 -17.96 -9.77 12.31
C ILE A 302 -17.78 -10.89 13.34
N ASP A 303 -16.79 -11.77 13.13
CA ASP A 303 -16.49 -12.88 14.03
C ASP A 303 -16.08 -12.36 15.41
N PHE A 304 -15.31 -11.27 15.46
CA PHE A 304 -14.94 -10.62 16.72
C PHE A 304 -16.18 -10.15 17.50
N ILE A 305 -17.13 -9.46 16.85
CA ILE A 305 -18.40 -9.03 17.48
C ILE A 305 -19.19 -10.24 18.00
N LEU A 306 -19.26 -11.32 17.23
CA LEU A 306 -19.99 -12.52 17.63
C LEU A 306 -19.35 -13.18 18.86
N SER A 307 -18.02 -13.24 18.91
CA SER A 307 -17.29 -13.82 20.05
C SER A 307 -17.51 -13.03 21.35
N GLN A 308 -17.52 -11.69 21.28
CA GLN A 308 -17.82 -10.82 22.43
C GLN A 308 -19.24 -11.05 22.96
N LYS A 309 -20.24 -11.09 22.06
CA LYS A 309 -21.64 -11.37 22.44
C LYS A 309 -21.82 -12.73 23.10
N GLN A 310 -21.04 -13.74 22.68
CA GLN A 310 -21.07 -15.06 23.29
C GLN A 310 -20.44 -15.05 24.69
N GLN A 311 -19.41 -14.25 24.92
CA GLN A 311 -18.80 -14.09 26.25
C GLN A 311 -19.70 -13.35 27.23
N GLU A 312 -20.49 -12.36 26.76
CA GLU A 312 -21.46 -11.63 27.60
C GLU A 312 -22.70 -12.46 27.97
N ALA A 313 -22.98 -13.54 27.22
CA ALA A 313 -24.14 -14.40 27.43
C ALA A 313 -23.89 -15.58 28.40
N VAL A 314 -22.66 -15.73 28.89
CA VAL A 314 -22.22 -16.77 29.84
C VAL A 314 -21.93 -16.14 31.20
#